data_AF-A0A4W5LG83-F1
#
_entry.id   AF-A0A4W5LG83-F1
#
_cell.length_a   1.000
_cell.length_b   1.000
_cell.length_c   1.000
_cell.angle_alpha   90.00
_cell.angle_beta   90.00
_cell.angle_gamma   90.00
#
_symmetry.space_group_name_H-M   'P 1'
#
loop_
_entity.id
_entity.type
_entity.pdbx_description
1 polymer ?
#
loop_
_entity_poly.entity_id
_entity_poly.type
_entity_poly.pdbx_seq_one_letter_code
_entity_poly.pdbx_strand_id
1 'polypeptide(L)'
;LGEGKYLPELLAEKDSLDVSFTHAMKLLAAEIERIQKGEPKKEGGDTYLDLFTVKNIKLKERVLIPVKQYPRVSLLPLLFSPVLLSAARLELHG
;
A
#
# COMPACT_ATOMS: atom_id res chain seq x y z
N LEU A 1 -21.51 13.35 7.29
CA LEU A 1 -22.14 13.56 5.97
C LEU A 1 -22.14 12.21 5.25
N GLY A 2 -23.31 11.71 4.85
CA GLY A 2 -23.52 10.29 4.54
C GLY A 2 -22.82 9.79 3.28
N GLU A 3 -22.25 8.59 3.38
CA GLU A 3 -21.58 7.86 2.29
C GLU A 3 -22.47 7.67 1.05
N GLY A 4 -23.80 7.73 1.21
CA GLY A 4 -24.76 7.55 0.11
C GLY A 4 -24.76 8.65 -0.96
N LYS A 5 -24.16 9.82 -0.72
CA LYS A 5 -24.05 10.90 -1.72
C LYS A 5 -22.65 11.02 -2.32
N TYR A 6 -21.63 10.49 -1.65
CA TYR A 6 -20.23 10.71 -2.02
C TYR A 6 -19.82 9.99 -3.31
N LEU A 7 -20.22 8.73 -3.47
CA LEU A 7 -19.90 7.96 -4.69
C LEU A 7 -20.58 8.54 -5.96
N PRO A 8 -21.87 8.90 -5.93
CA PRO A 8 -22.52 9.61 -7.04
C PRO A 8 -21.83 10.92 -7.43
N GLU A 9 -21.37 11.70 -6.44
CA GLU A 9 -20.67 12.98 -6.69
C GLU A 9 -19.31 12.76 -7.39
N LEU A 10 -18.52 11.78 -6.95
CA LEU A 10 -17.24 11.43 -7.60
C LEU A 10 -17.43 10.95 -9.04
N LEU A 11 -18.50 10.18 -9.31
CA LEU A 11 -18.83 9.74 -10.67
C LEU A 11 -19.23 10.90 -11.57
N ALA A 12 -20.06 11.83 -11.06
CA ALA A 12 -20.46 13.02 -11.79
C ALA A 12 -19.26 13.94 -12.10
N GLU A 13 -18.34 14.09 -11.13
CA GLU A 13 -17.10 14.85 -11.33
C GLU A 13 -16.21 14.17 -12.37
N LYS A 14 -16.11 12.83 -12.35
CA LYS A 14 -15.31 12.07 -13.31
C LYS A 14 -15.78 12.30 -14.75
N ASP A 15 -17.09 12.25 -14.96
CA ASP A 15 -17.68 12.39 -16.29
C ASP A 15 -17.66 13.84 -16.80
N SER A 16 -17.62 14.81 -15.88
CA SER A 16 -17.54 16.24 -16.22
C SER A 16 -16.10 16.74 -16.41
N LEU A 17 -15.09 15.99 -15.94
CA LEU A 17 -13.70 16.46 -15.96
C LEU A 17 -13.07 16.27 -17.34
N ASP A 18 -12.40 17.33 -17.81
CA ASP A 18 -11.66 17.28 -19.07
C ASP A 18 -10.46 16.30 -19.00
N VAL A 19 -10.28 15.52 -20.07
CA VAL A 19 -9.25 14.48 -20.18
C VAL A 19 -7.81 15.00 -20.12
N SER A 20 -7.58 16.31 -20.28
CA SER A 20 -6.25 16.92 -20.07
C SER A 20 -5.78 16.83 -18.62
N PHE A 21 -6.70 16.72 -17.66
CA PHE A 21 -6.37 16.55 -16.23
C PHE A 21 -6.06 15.10 -15.88
N THR A 22 -5.05 14.54 -16.54
CA THR A 22 -4.62 13.15 -16.39
C THR A 22 -4.35 12.71 -14.94
N HIS A 23 -3.85 13.62 -14.11
CA HIS A 23 -3.52 13.32 -12.71
C HIS A 23 -4.77 13.32 -11.83
N ALA A 24 -5.66 14.30 -12.01
CA ALA A 24 -6.92 14.35 -11.29
C ALA A 24 -7.82 13.17 -11.67
N MET A 25 -7.86 12.78 -12.95
CA MET A 25 -8.56 11.56 -13.38
C MET A 25 -8.05 10.28 -12.75
N LYS A 26 -6.73 10.14 -12.60
CA LYS A 26 -6.16 8.98 -11.91
C LYS A 26 -6.53 8.95 -10.43
N LEU A 27 -6.47 10.09 -9.74
CA LEU A 27 -6.82 10.18 -8.33
C LEU A 27 -8.30 9.90 -8.09
N LEU A 28 -9.18 10.48 -8.92
CA LEU A 28 -10.62 10.30 -8.80
C LEU A 28 -11.04 8.85 -9.08
N ALA A 29 -10.46 8.23 -10.12
CA ALA A 29 -10.68 6.82 -10.41
C ALA A 29 -10.20 5.91 -9.27
N ALA A 30 -9.04 6.19 -8.68
CA ALA A 30 -8.51 5.42 -7.55
C ALA A 30 -9.41 5.55 -6.31
N GLU A 31 -9.97 6.73 -6.04
CA GLU A 31 -10.87 6.95 -4.91
C GLU A 31 -12.22 6.25 -5.11
N ILE A 32 -12.78 6.29 -6.32
CA ILE A 32 -13.98 5.53 -6.68
C ILE A 32 -13.75 4.02 -6.47
N GLU A 33 -12.61 3.50 -6.93
CA GLU A 33 -12.24 2.08 -6.77
C GLU A 33 -12.10 1.69 -5.28
N ARG A 34 -11.48 2.56 -4.47
CA ARG A 34 -11.33 2.37 -3.02
C ARG A 34 -12.70 2.23 -2.32
N ILE A 35 -13.63 3.12 -2.66
CA ILE A 35 -14.99 3.13 -2.08
C ILE A 35 -15.78 1.91 -2.52
N GLN A 36 -15.71 1.55 -3.81
CA GLN A 36 -16.41 0.37 -4.34
C GLN A 36 -15.89 -0.95 -3.77
N LYS A 37 -14.59 -1.02 -3.44
CA LYS A 37 -13.99 -2.17 -2.74
C LYS A 37 -14.27 -2.20 -1.23
N GLY A 38 -14.89 -1.15 -0.67
CA GLY A 38 -15.12 -1.03 0.77
C GLY A 38 -13.83 -0.92 1.57
N GLU A 39 -12.71 -0.48 0.95
CA GLU A 39 -11.46 -0.30 1.67
C GLU A 39 -11.59 0.91 2.62
N PRO A 40 -11.36 0.76 3.93
CA PRO A 40 -11.45 1.87 4.86
C PRO A 40 -10.44 2.96 4.49
N LYS A 41 -10.86 4.22 4.61
CA LYS A 41 -10.01 5.38 4.34
C LYS A 41 -8.75 5.22 5.21
N LYS A 42 -7.58 5.26 4.58
CA LYS A 42 -6.28 5.01 5.23
C LYS A 42 -5.86 6.21 6.10
N GLU A 43 -6.74 6.67 6.97
CA GLU A 43 -6.47 7.70 7.97
C GLU A 43 -6.15 6.98 9.29
N GLY A 44 -4.85 6.71 9.52
CA GLY A 44 -4.24 6.52 10.86
C GLY A 44 -4.80 5.46 11.83
N GLY A 45 -5.67 4.55 11.40
CA GLY A 45 -6.53 3.75 12.28
C GLY A 45 -5.94 2.50 12.94
N ASP A 46 -4.67 2.15 12.70
CA ASP A 46 -4.09 0.89 13.23
C ASP A 46 -3.09 1.13 14.38
N THR A 47 -3.17 2.26 15.09
CA THR A 47 -2.15 2.60 16.10
C THR A 47 -2.37 1.88 17.44
N TYR A 48 -3.52 1.27 17.69
CA TYR A 48 -3.82 0.60 18.95
C TYR A 48 -4.28 -0.85 18.75
N LEU A 49 -3.56 -1.78 19.38
CA LEU A 49 -3.84 -3.21 19.33
C LEU A 49 -4.64 -3.62 20.58
N ASP A 50 -5.75 -4.33 20.36
CA ASP A 50 -6.49 -4.98 21.44
C ASP A 50 -5.81 -6.32 21.80
N LEU A 51 -5.11 -6.34 22.93
CA LEU A 51 -4.31 -7.45 23.43
C LEU A 51 -5.15 -8.67 23.86
N PHE A 52 -6.46 -8.51 24.06
CA PHE A 52 -7.33 -9.59 24.53
C PHE A 52 -8.00 -10.35 23.38
N THR A 53 -8.04 -9.75 22.19
CA THR A 53 -8.54 -10.42 20.98
C THR A 53 -7.37 -11.04 20.22
N VAL A 54 -7.37 -12.38 20.07
CA VAL A 54 -6.38 -13.08 19.23
C VAL A 54 -6.71 -12.81 17.76
N LYS A 55 -6.34 -11.63 17.26
CA LYS A 55 -6.45 -11.25 15.85
C LYS A 55 -5.07 -11.33 15.20
N ASN A 56 -5.01 -11.92 14.00
CA ASN A 56 -3.77 -11.94 13.22
C ASN A 56 -3.39 -10.51 12.80
N ILE A 57 -2.16 -10.11 13.12
CA ILE A 57 -1.61 -8.79 12.79
C ILE A 57 -0.77 -8.91 11.51
N LYS A 58 -0.94 -7.97 10.58
CA LYS A 58 -0.09 -7.86 9.38
C LYS A 58 0.91 -6.73 9.58
N LEU A 59 2.19 -7.06 9.67
CA LEU A 59 3.28 -6.07 9.73
C LEU A 59 3.96 -5.94 8.37
N LYS A 60 4.28 -4.71 7.96
CA LYS A 60 5.01 -4.43 6.72
C LYS A 60 6.11 -3.41 6.98
N GLU A 61 7.34 -3.88 6.99
CA GLU A 61 8.54 -3.05 7.10
C GLU A 61 9.07 -2.69 5.70
N ARG A 62 9.58 -1.47 5.52
CA ARG A 62 10.20 -1.03 4.25
C ARG A 62 11.66 -0.69 4.52
N VAL A 63 12.56 -1.58 4.10
CA VAL A 63 14.00 -1.38 4.27
C VAL A 63 14.58 -0.65 3.05
N LEU A 64 15.40 0.38 3.30
CA LEU A 64 16.09 1.12 2.26
C LEU A 64 17.37 0.38 1.82
N ILE A 65 17.57 0.25 0.50
CA ILE A 65 18.80 -0.29 -0.07
C ILE A 65 19.81 0.85 -0.29
N PRO A 66 21.05 0.79 0.25
CA PRO A 66 22.02 1.88 0.20
C PRO A 66 22.73 1.99 -1.16
N VAL A 67 21.96 2.23 -2.23
CA VAL A 67 22.45 2.33 -3.62
C VAL A 67 23.43 3.49 -3.83
N LYS A 68 23.38 4.52 -2.98
CA LYS A 68 24.27 5.69 -3.06
C LYS A 68 25.69 5.40 -2.57
N GLN A 69 25.84 4.52 -1.58
CA GLN A 69 27.14 4.18 -1.00
C GLN A 69 27.84 3.07 -1.81
N TYR A 70 27.06 2.15 -2.38
CA TYR A 70 27.58 1.03 -3.16
C TYR A 70 26.91 0.93 -4.55
N PRO A 71 27.15 1.90 -5.44
CA PRO A 71 26.48 1.96 -6.75
C PRO A 71 26.86 0.81 -7.70
N ARG A 72 27.99 0.14 -7.44
CA ARG A 72 28.50 -0.98 -8.25
C ARG A 72 28.08 -2.36 -7.74
N VAL A 73 27.47 -2.43 -6.55
CA VAL A 73 27.04 -3.70 -5.98
C VAL A 73 25.57 -3.93 -6.36
N SER A 74 25.32 -4.99 -7.12
CA SER A 74 23.97 -5.42 -7.45
C SER A 74 23.40 -6.20 -6.26
N LEU A 75 22.77 -5.50 -5.33
CA LEU A 75 22.20 -6.09 -4.11
C LEU A 75 20.94 -6.92 -4.39
N LEU A 76 20.20 -6.64 -5.46
CA LEU A 76 19.01 -7.39 -5.83
C LEU A 76 19.33 -8.86 -6.18
N PRO A 77 20.28 -9.18 -7.09
CA PRO A 77 20.70 -10.56 -7.33
C PRO A 77 21.18 -11.30 -6.08
N LEU A 78 21.85 -10.59 -5.17
CA LEU A 78 22.29 -11.17 -3.90
C LEU A 78 21.09 -11.48 -2.99
N LEU A 79 20.10 -10.58 -2.89
CA LEU A 79 18.88 -10.76 -2.12
C LEU A 79 18.04 -11.95 -2.60
N PHE A 80 17.98 -12.16 -3.92
CA PHE A 80 17.28 -13.29 -4.53
C PHE A 80 18.15 -14.56 -4.63
N SER A 81 19.37 -14.54 -4.09
CA SER A 81 20.23 -15.72 -4.08
C SER A 81 19.63 -16.81 -3.17
N PRO A 82 19.65 -18.09 -3.59
CA PRO A 82 19.14 -19.20 -2.78
C PRO A 82 19.74 -19.26 -1.38
N VAL A 83 21.02 -18.91 -1.25
CA VAL A 83 21.75 -18.90 0.02
C VAL A 83 21.15 -17.88 0.97
N LEU A 84 20.93 -16.65 0.52
CA LEU A 84 20.39 -15.59 1.38
C LEU A 84 18.90 -15.82 1.70
N LEU A 85 18.12 -16.35 0.75
CA LEU A 85 16.73 -16.73 0.99
C LEU A 85 16.61 -17.87 2.02
N SER A 86 17.52 -18.85 1.97
CA SER A 86 17.56 -19.94 2.95
C SER A 86 17.94 -19.46 4.35
N ALA A 87 18.88 -18.52 4.45
CA ALA A 87 19.28 -17.90 5.72
C ALA A 87 18.12 -17.13 6.36
N ALA A 88 17.45 -16.25 5.61
CA ALA A 88 16.30 -15.49 6.10
C ALA A 88 15.14 -16.41 6.57
N ARG A 89 14.95 -17.55 5.90
CA ARG A 89 13.94 -18.53 6.30
C ARG A 89 14.29 -19.24 7.61
N LEU A 90 15.57 -19.49 7.87
CA LEU A 90 16.01 -20.09 9.12
C LEU A 90 15.83 -19.14 10.31
N GLU A 91 16.11 -17.84 10.12
CA GLU A 91 15.93 -16.81 11.17
C GLU A 91 14.46 -16.62 11.59
N LEU A 92 13.50 -16.87 10.69
CA LEU A 92 12.06 -16.78 11.01
C LEU A 92 11.51 -18.01 11.75
N HIS A 93 12.23 -19.13 11.75
CA HIS A 93 11.83 -20.38 12.39
C HIS A 93 12.70 -20.76 13.61
N GLY A 94 13.69 -19.93 13.96
CA GLY A 94 14.56 -20.08 15.13
C GLY A 94 14.12 -19.27 16.35
#